data_AF-A0AB34FLK4-F1
#
_entry.id   AF-A0AB34FLK4-F1
#
_cell.length_a   1.000
_cell.length_b   1.000
_cell.length_c   1.000
_cell.angle_alpha   90.00
_cell.angle_beta   90.00
_cell.angle_gamma   90.00
#
_symmetry.space_group_name_H-M   'P 1'
#
loop_
_entity.id
_entity.type
_entity.pdbx_description
1 polymer ?
#
loop_
_entity_poly.entity_id
_entity_poly.type
_entity_poly.pdbx_seq_one_letter_code
_entity_poly.pdbx_strand_id
1 'polypeptide(L)'
;MMLKSLLAVAAFVATAAADYHCMTNLGKFTIKETWADAAFRAGGTTTGKSGFPHAFGGQSGGGAQLKFYGADARCNEKNPKLFEFPVMKDGTIYPKDEKHDRTRTPARVVYLQDGKTLCGVMTHVIEDKNDHHGSGDFRVCDK
;
A
#
# COMPACT_ATOMS: atom_id res chain seq x y z
N MET A 1 19.67 -47.82 -28.32
CA MET A 1 19.65 -46.34 -28.33
C MET A 1 18.21 -45.86 -28.21
N MET A 2 18.01 -44.67 -27.62
CA MET A 2 16.76 -43.90 -27.48
C MET A 2 16.01 -44.04 -26.14
N LEU A 3 16.52 -43.33 -25.13
CA LEU A 3 15.71 -42.79 -24.04
C LEU A 3 14.84 -41.67 -24.62
N LYS A 4 13.51 -41.82 -24.57
CA LYS A 4 12.56 -40.76 -24.88
C LYS A 4 12.52 -39.78 -23.71
N SER A 5 13.13 -38.61 -23.87
CA SER A 5 13.01 -37.51 -22.92
C SER A 5 11.59 -36.95 -22.93
N LEU A 6 10.82 -37.17 -21.86
CA LEU A 6 9.63 -36.39 -21.57
C LEU A 6 10.06 -35.00 -21.08
N LEU A 7 9.86 -33.97 -21.89
CA LEU A 7 9.85 -32.59 -21.41
C LEU A 7 8.56 -32.36 -20.61
N ALA A 8 8.69 -32.24 -19.30
CA ALA A 8 7.62 -31.69 -18.47
C ALA A 8 7.64 -30.16 -18.60
N VAL A 9 6.65 -29.59 -19.29
CA VAL A 9 6.45 -28.13 -19.34
C VAL A 9 5.68 -27.74 -18.08
N ALA A 10 6.39 -27.16 -17.11
CA ALA A 10 5.75 -26.54 -15.95
C ALA A 10 5.06 -25.24 -16.43
N ALA A 11 3.72 -25.27 -16.52
CA ALA A 11 2.94 -24.07 -16.71
C ALA A 11 2.94 -23.26 -15.40
N PHE A 12 3.67 -22.15 -15.40
CA PHE A 12 3.53 -21.14 -14.35
C PHE A 12 2.16 -20.48 -14.51
N VAL A 13 1.20 -20.87 -13.67
CA VAL A 13 -0.03 -20.11 -13.50
C VAL A 13 0.38 -18.79 -12.85
N ALA A 14 0.53 -17.74 -13.65
CA ALA A 14 0.60 -16.38 -13.13
C ALA A 14 -0.76 -16.11 -12.49
N THR A 15 -0.87 -16.26 -11.18
CA THR A 15 -1.99 -15.70 -10.43
C THR A 15 -1.99 -14.22 -10.76
N ALA A 16 -3.02 -13.76 -11.47
CA ALA A 16 -3.18 -12.35 -11.78
C ALA A 16 -3.07 -11.59 -10.45
N ALA A 17 -2.05 -10.74 -10.37
CA ALA A 17 -1.86 -9.79 -9.30
C ALA A 17 -3.18 -9.04 -9.09
N ALA A 18 -3.71 -9.06 -7.87
CA ALA A 18 -5.01 -8.51 -7.55
C ALA A 18 -4.85 -7.04 -7.15
N ASP A 19 -5.43 -6.14 -7.95
CA ASP A 19 -5.34 -4.70 -7.76
C ASP A 19 -6.13 -4.25 -6.53
N TYR A 20 -5.70 -3.15 -5.91
CA TYR A 20 -6.40 -2.58 -4.76
C TYR A 20 -7.49 -1.60 -5.21
N HIS A 21 -8.72 -1.82 -4.77
CA HIS A 21 -9.90 -1.00 -5.01
C HIS A 21 -10.20 -0.10 -3.81
N CYS A 22 -9.89 1.18 -3.96
CA CYS A 22 -10.04 2.20 -2.93
C CYS A 22 -11.32 3.02 -3.13
N MET A 23 -11.80 3.67 -2.08
CA MET A 23 -13.01 4.51 -2.10
C MET A 23 -12.82 5.77 -1.25
N THR A 24 -13.07 6.93 -1.83
CA THR A 24 -13.18 8.22 -1.13
C THR A 24 -14.57 8.84 -1.32
N ASN A 25 -14.82 10.02 -0.76
CA ASN A 25 -15.97 10.86 -1.08
C ASN A 25 -16.05 11.29 -2.56
N LEU A 26 -14.95 11.21 -3.32
CA LEU A 26 -14.94 11.50 -4.76
C LEU A 26 -15.20 10.25 -5.63
N GLY A 27 -15.29 9.07 -5.02
CA GLY A 27 -15.63 7.82 -5.69
C GLY A 27 -14.54 6.75 -5.60
N LYS A 28 -14.71 5.70 -6.40
CA LYS A 28 -13.79 4.55 -6.46
C LYS A 28 -12.58 4.86 -7.33
N PHE A 29 -11.43 4.33 -6.95
CA PHE A 29 -10.24 4.32 -7.77
C PHE A 29 -9.41 3.07 -7.50
N THR A 30 -8.52 2.75 -8.44
CA THR A 30 -7.68 1.55 -8.37
C THR A 30 -6.23 1.93 -8.15
N ILE A 31 -5.56 1.23 -7.24
CA ILE A 31 -4.10 1.20 -7.11
C ILE A 31 -3.64 -0.17 -7.59
N LYS A 32 -2.86 -0.20 -8.67
CA LYS A 32 -2.33 -1.48 -9.18
C LYS A 32 -1.41 -2.12 -8.15
N GLU A 33 -1.40 -3.45 -8.07
CA GLU A 33 -0.51 -4.16 -7.14
C GLU A 33 0.96 -3.78 -7.37
N THR A 34 1.37 -3.64 -8.63
CA THR A 34 2.73 -3.21 -9.00
C THR A 34 3.08 -1.80 -8.52
N TRP A 35 2.10 -0.89 -8.44
CA TRP A 35 2.31 0.46 -7.92
C TRP A 35 2.41 0.48 -6.40
N ALA A 36 1.61 -0.33 -5.72
CA ALA A 36 1.72 -0.54 -4.29
C ALA A 36 3.10 -1.13 -3.92
N ASP A 37 3.53 -2.17 -4.62
CA ASP A 37 4.85 -2.79 -4.41
C ASP A 37 6.00 -1.80 -4.64
N ALA A 38 5.91 -0.98 -5.69
CA ALA A 38 6.93 0.02 -5.99
C ALA A 38 6.98 1.11 -4.91
N ALA A 39 5.82 1.59 -4.46
CA ALA A 39 5.73 2.58 -3.37
C ALA A 39 6.25 2.01 -2.04
N PHE A 40 5.93 0.76 -1.71
CA PHE A 40 6.44 0.06 -0.53
C PHE A 40 7.97 -0.03 -0.54
N ARG A 41 8.55 -0.46 -1.67
CA ARG A 41 10.01 -0.53 -1.83
C ARG A 41 10.67 0.84 -1.75
N ALA A 42 10.04 1.87 -2.32
CA ALA A 42 10.55 3.24 -2.30
C ALA A 42 10.49 3.87 -0.90
N GLY A 43 9.47 3.54 -0.10
CA GLY A 43 9.35 4.00 1.28
C GLY A 43 10.51 3.51 2.14
N GLY A 44 10.84 2.22 2.06
CA GLY A 44 11.91 1.63 2.87
C GLY A 44 11.67 1.82 4.37
N THR A 45 12.74 1.94 5.16
CA THR A 45 12.65 2.03 6.64
C THR A 45 13.12 3.37 7.20
N THR A 46 13.46 4.34 6.35
CA THR A 46 14.06 5.61 6.77
C THR A 46 13.23 6.77 6.27
N THR A 47 12.68 7.52 7.22
CA THR A 47 11.95 8.76 6.97
C THR A 47 12.82 9.77 6.21
N GLY A 48 12.34 10.19 5.04
CA GLY A 48 12.95 11.24 4.24
C GLY A 48 12.53 12.65 4.65
N LYS A 49 12.98 13.65 3.89
CA LYS A 49 12.70 15.08 4.15
C LYS A 49 11.21 15.44 4.05
N SER A 50 10.44 14.64 3.32
CA SER A 50 8.99 14.77 3.20
C SER A 50 8.23 14.36 4.47
N GLY A 51 8.91 13.72 5.43
CA GLY A 51 8.29 13.09 6.59
C GLY A 51 7.81 11.67 6.35
N PHE A 52 8.01 11.09 5.15
CA PHE A 52 7.64 9.71 4.82
C PHE A 52 8.84 8.79 4.55
N PRO A 53 8.71 7.47 4.79
CA PRO A 53 7.62 6.84 5.52
C PRO A 53 7.64 7.29 6.99
N HIS A 54 6.51 7.12 7.67
CA HIS A 54 6.38 7.39 9.10
C HIS A 54 5.53 6.33 9.78
N ALA A 55 5.71 6.23 11.10
CA ALA A 55 5.07 5.20 11.89
C ALA A 55 3.54 5.34 11.85
N PHE A 56 2.87 4.22 11.63
CA PHE A 56 1.42 4.11 11.63
C PHE A 56 0.98 3.14 12.74
N GLY A 57 -0.01 3.54 13.52
CA GLY A 57 -0.49 2.77 14.68
C GLY A 57 -1.46 1.64 14.32
N GLY A 58 -1.82 1.46 13.05
CA GLY A 58 -2.81 0.46 12.63
C GLY A 58 -4.26 0.86 12.92
N GLN A 59 -4.53 2.13 13.21
CA GLN A 59 -5.84 2.63 13.61
C GLN A 59 -6.33 3.73 12.66
N SER A 60 -7.64 3.78 12.46
CA SER A 60 -8.33 4.92 11.86
C SER A 60 -8.71 5.95 12.94
N GLY A 61 -9.26 7.09 12.53
CA GLY A 61 -9.87 8.03 13.48
C GLY A 61 -10.96 7.34 14.31
N GLY A 62 -11.09 7.79 15.56
CA GLY A 62 -11.93 7.13 16.57
C GLY A 62 -11.30 5.88 17.22
N GLY A 63 -10.07 5.50 16.85
CA GLY A 63 -9.32 4.42 17.51
C GLY A 63 -9.65 3.01 17.02
N ALA A 64 -10.51 2.87 16.01
CA ALA A 64 -10.84 1.59 15.41
C ALA A 64 -9.64 1.01 14.67
N GLN A 65 -9.30 -0.24 14.94
CA GLN A 65 -8.18 -0.91 14.28
C GLN A 65 -8.54 -1.26 12.82
N LEU A 66 -7.66 -0.90 11.88
CA LEU A 66 -7.75 -1.37 10.50
C LEU A 66 -7.36 -2.84 10.40
N LYS A 67 -8.07 -3.60 9.57
CA LYS A 67 -7.80 -5.02 9.32
C LYS A 67 -7.43 -5.24 7.86
N PHE A 68 -6.18 -5.64 7.63
CA PHE A 68 -5.64 -6.01 6.33
C PHE A 68 -5.88 -7.52 6.13
N TYR A 69 -7.04 -7.88 5.57
CA TYR A 69 -7.42 -9.27 5.37
C TYR A 69 -6.49 -9.97 4.38
N GLY A 70 -6.08 -11.21 4.69
CA GLY A 70 -5.14 -11.97 3.87
C GLY A 70 -3.66 -11.56 4.01
N ALA A 71 -3.37 -10.50 4.77
CA ALA A 71 -1.99 -10.09 5.08
C ALA A 71 -1.35 -10.96 6.18
N ASP A 72 -0.04 -10.78 6.39
CA ASP A 72 0.68 -11.32 7.54
C ASP A 72 -0.05 -10.96 8.85
N ALA A 73 -0.21 -11.93 9.75
CA ALA A 73 -0.94 -11.75 11.01
C ALA A 73 -0.40 -10.58 11.86
N ARG A 74 0.92 -10.30 11.77
CA ARG A 74 1.57 -9.18 12.46
C ARG A 74 0.98 -7.82 12.07
N CYS A 75 0.45 -7.69 10.84
CA CYS A 75 -0.22 -6.48 10.37
C CYS A 75 -1.51 -6.17 11.16
N ASN A 76 -2.11 -7.18 11.79
CA ASN A 76 -3.42 -7.12 12.44
C ASN A 76 -3.36 -7.33 13.96
N GLU A 77 -2.17 -7.36 14.55
CA GLU A 77 -1.96 -7.40 16.01
C GLU A 77 -2.51 -6.15 16.71
N LYS A 78 -2.69 -6.18 18.03
CA LYS A 78 -3.28 -5.06 18.79
C LYS A 78 -2.49 -3.75 18.66
N ASN A 79 -1.16 -3.84 18.57
CA ASN A 79 -0.25 -2.69 18.49
C ASN A 79 0.82 -2.96 17.40
N PRO A 80 0.42 -3.02 16.13
CA PRO A 80 1.31 -3.45 15.08
C PRO A 80 2.37 -2.35 14.85
N LYS A 81 3.60 -2.76 14.58
CA LYS A 81 4.68 -1.82 14.20
C LYS A 81 4.62 -1.61 12.69
N LEU A 82 3.89 -0.59 12.27
CA LEU A 82 3.67 -0.30 10.86
C LEU A 82 4.32 1.01 10.43
N PHE A 83 4.67 1.07 9.16
CA PHE A 83 4.89 2.30 8.41
C PHE A 83 3.73 2.50 7.44
N GLU A 84 3.46 3.77 7.13
CA GLU A 84 2.68 4.15 5.96
C GLU A 84 3.52 4.99 4.99
N PHE A 85 3.25 4.87 3.69
CA PHE A 85 3.92 5.64 2.63
C PHE A 85 2.94 5.97 1.48
N PRO A 86 3.00 7.18 0.88
CA PRO A 86 2.09 7.57 -0.19
C PRO A 86 2.22 6.68 -1.43
N VAL A 87 1.08 6.32 -2.02
CA VAL A 87 1.01 5.66 -3.33
C VAL A 87 0.15 6.50 -4.27
N MET A 88 0.70 6.80 -5.44
CA MET A 88 0.07 7.69 -6.42
C MET A 88 -0.88 6.90 -7.33
N LYS A 89 -1.99 7.53 -7.73
CA LYS A 89 -3.03 6.90 -8.58
C LYS A 89 -2.58 6.61 -10.01
N ASP A 90 -1.43 7.16 -10.41
CA ASP A 90 -0.79 6.97 -11.72
C ASP A 90 0.46 6.06 -11.63
N GLY A 91 0.79 5.58 -10.43
CA GLY A 91 1.97 4.75 -10.18
C GLY A 91 3.29 5.52 -10.08
N THR A 92 3.28 6.85 -10.13
CA THR A 92 4.48 7.64 -9.85
C THR A 92 4.96 7.43 -8.42
N ILE A 93 6.28 7.45 -8.21
CA ILE A 93 6.86 7.27 -6.87
C ILE A 93 6.84 8.60 -6.13
N TYR A 94 6.33 8.59 -4.91
CA TYR A 94 6.34 9.77 -4.06
C TYR A 94 7.78 10.18 -3.70
N PRO A 95 8.20 11.43 -4.00
CA PRO A 95 9.58 11.89 -3.79
C PRO A 95 9.89 12.13 -2.30
N LYS A 96 10.21 11.06 -1.56
CA LYS A 96 10.31 11.14 -0.09
C LYS A 96 11.41 12.04 0.45
N ASP A 97 12.46 12.28 -0.34
CA ASP A 97 13.65 13.03 0.07
C ASP A 97 13.60 14.51 -0.34
N GLU A 98 12.43 14.96 -0.81
CA GLU A 98 12.10 16.35 -1.11
C GLU A 98 11.08 16.89 -0.10
N LYS A 99 11.03 18.23 0.06
CA LYS A 99 10.06 18.88 0.95
C LYS A 99 8.76 19.09 0.18
N HIS A 100 7.64 18.69 0.78
CA HIS A 100 6.31 18.86 0.21
C HIS A 100 5.32 19.37 1.24
N ASP A 101 4.39 20.20 0.81
CA ASP A 101 3.32 20.70 1.68
C ASP A 101 2.18 19.67 1.80
N ARG A 102 1.93 18.87 0.75
CA ARG A 102 0.86 17.87 0.67
C ARG A 102 1.26 16.69 -0.20
N THR A 103 0.73 15.51 0.11
CA THR A 103 1.05 14.26 -0.59
C THR A 103 0.40 14.13 -1.98
N ARG A 104 -0.67 14.89 -2.25
CA ARG A 104 -1.46 14.82 -3.50
C ARG A 104 -1.99 13.43 -3.87
N THR A 105 -2.19 12.59 -2.86
CA THR A 105 -2.89 11.31 -2.97
C THR A 105 -3.55 10.99 -1.63
N PRO A 106 -4.76 10.40 -1.62
CA PRO A 106 -5.38 9.93 -0.38
C PRO A 106 -4.91 8.53 0.00
N ALA A 107 -4.21 7.81 -0.89
CA ALA A 107 -3.85 6.41 -0.70
C ALA A 107 -2.45 6.25 -0.07
N ARG A 108 -2.29 5.19 0.71
CA ARG A 108 -1.06 4.83 1.40
C ARG A 108 -0.85 3.33 1.31
N VAL A 109 0.35 2.89 1.01
CA VAL A 109 0.76 1.52 1.36
C VAL A 109 1.06 1.45 2.84
N VAL A 110 0.73 0.32 3.45
CA VAL A 110 1.00 0.03 4.85
C VAL A 110 1.81 -1.24 4.94
N TYR A 111 2.89 -1.22 5.71
CA TYR A 111 3.83 -2.33 5.79
C TYR A 111 4.51 -2.40 7.16
N LEU A 112 5.06 -3.56 7.52
CA LEU A 112 5.75 -3.72 8.79
C LEU A 112 7.02 -2.86 8.84
N GLN A 113 7.35 -2.35 10.04
CA GLN A 113 8.55 -1.54 10.25
C GLN A 113 9.87 -2.30 10.03
N ASP A 114 9.81 -3.62 9.84
CA ASP A 114 10.96 -4.39 9.34
C ASP A 114 11.30 -4.10 7.87
N GLY A 115 10.43 -3.39 7.14
CA GLY A 115 10.60 -2.99 5.74
C GLY A 115 10.46 -4.14 4.75
N LYS A 116 9.96 -5.31 5.17
CA LYS A 116 9.98 -6.55 4.36
C LYS A 116 8.60 -7.04 3.97
N THR A 117 7.56 -6.67 4.72
CA THR A 117 6.22 -7.21 4.53
C THR A 117 5.21 -6.11 4.25
N LEU A 118 4.70 -6.07 3.01
CA LEU A 118 3.55 -5.26 2.64
C LEU A 118 2.28 -5.84 3.31
N CYS A 119 1.57 -5.02 4.08
CA CYS A 119 0.30 -5.39 4.69
C CYS A 119 -0.87 -5.11 3.74
N GLY A 120 -0.81 -4.03 2.96
CA GLY A 120 -1.82 -3.70 1.96
C GLY A 120 -1.88 -2.21 1.66
N VAL A 121 -3.01 -1.77 1.12
CA VAL A 121 -3.28 -0.36 0.81
C VAL A 121 -4.44 0.14 1.66
N MET A 122 -4.32 1.34 2.19
CA MET A 122 -5.40 2.09 2.80
C MET A 122 -5.59 3.43 2.10
N THR A 123 -6.73 4.06 2.33
CA THR A 123 -6.98 5.42 1.85
C THR A 123 -7.72 6.24 2.89
N HIS A 124 -7.43 7.53 2.93
CA HIS A 124 -8.29 8.49 3.60
C HIS A 124 -9.69 8.49 2.97
N VAL A 125 -10.72 8.64 3.79
CA VAL A 125 -12.12 8.65 3.33
C VAL A 125 -12.52 9.96 2.66
N ILE A 126 -11.83 11.07 2.98
CA ILE A 126 -12.01 12.38 2.36
C ILE A 126 -10.80 12.65 1.45
N GLU A 127 -11.08 12.97 0.20
CA GLU A 127 -10.13 13.45 -0.80
C GLU A 127 -10.53 14.86 -1.23
N ASP A 128 -9.58 15.79 -1.20
CA ASP A 128 -9.78 17.13 -1.74
C ASP A 128 -9.84 17.08 -3.27
N LYS A 129 -10.86 17.71 -3.85
CA LYS A 129 -11.10 17.67 -5.30
C LYS A 129 -10.07 18.43 -6.15
N ASN A 130 -9.31 19.34 -5.55
CA ASN A 130 -8.40 20.22 -6.27
C ASN A 130 -6.97 19.69 -6.26
N ASP A 131 -6.51 19.15 -5.13
CA ASP A 131 -5.13 18.68 -5.00
C ASP A 131 -4.99 17.19 -4.64
N HIS A 132 -6.11 16.48 -4.50
CA HIS A 132 -6.18 15.05 -4.21
C HIS A 132 -5.51 14.64 -2.89
N HIS A 133 -5.24 15.58 -1.99
CA HIS A 133 -4.79 15.25 -0.65
C HIS A 133 -5.91 14.53 0.14
N GLY A 134 -5.52 13.48 0.86
CA GLY A 134 -6.43 12.74 1.73
C GLY A 134 -6.45 13.27 3.15
N SER A 135 -7.62 13.25 3.79
CA SER A 135 -7.80 13.64 5.19
C SER A 135 -8.88 12.82 5.90
N GLY A 136 -8.97 12.96 7.22
CA GLY A 136 -9.93 12.24 8.05
C GLY A 136 -9.57 10.77 8.23
N ASP A 137 -10.59 9.96 8.52
CA ASP A 137 -10.46 8.53 8.78
C ASP A 137 -9.82 7.77 7.63
N PHE A 138 -9.24 6.62 7.94
CA PHE A 138 -8.73 5.66 6.98
C PHE A 138 -9.70 4.50 6.79
N ARG A 139 -9.64 3.90 5.60
CA ARG A 139 -10.22 2.58 5.32
C ARG A 139 -9.24 1.75 4.50
N VAL A 140 -9.26 0.43 4.69
CA VAL A 140 -8.50 -0.51 3.87
C VAL A 140 -9.13 -0.58 2.47
N CYS A 141 -8.30 -0.66 1.43
CA CYS A 141 -8.76 -0.89 0.07
C CYS A 141 -8.92 -2.41 -0.15
N ASP A 142 -9.98 -2.81 -0.83
CA ASP A 142 -10.23 -4.23 -1.13
C ASP A 142 -9.22 -4.71 -2.16
N LYS A 143 -8.65 -5.91 -1.97
CA LYS A 143 -7.73 -6.54 -2.92
C LYS A 143 -8.46 -7.59 -3.74
#